data_AF-A0A096ABD3-F1
#
_entry.id   AF-A0A096ABD3-F1
#
_cell.length_a   1.000
_cell.length_b   1.000
_cell.length_c   1.000
_cell.angle_alpha   90.00
_cell.angle_beta   90.00
_cell.angle_gamma   90.00
#
_symmetry.space_group_name_H-M   'P 1'
#
loop_
_entity.id
_entity.type
_entity.pdbx_description
1 polymer ?
#
loop_
_entity_poly.entity_id
_entity_poly.type
_entity_poly.pdbx_seq_one_letter_code
_entity_poly.pdbx_strand_id
1 'polypeptide(L)'
;HFDEKYSIPTHTIRYRANFIRSGKGAVGICAGAYLFTDTPGYACMHINGGKAIDIEHDNRGHGISAFSLTAEGKKLFPELAKHDKSYVMYYEGPVLVKSDSIPLPYTTMAIMETDVHEEGNAPANMTNNRPFFIANEYGKGRVFSSISHPEATPGMMWMIPRMVRWTLRMPVVAYSKRVVNPDLYNREILMTKDDLRKERGYYRTFLYGSPNEKIAALDWLQACRSWDAKRWVQGLLFDNSPAVRERAARFIAETDYLPFLSDLEAACRVERDEQTKQSMMRHFEHLKALLPHK
;
A
#
# COMPACT_ATOMS: atom_id res chain seq x y z
N HIS A 1 -5.15 14.51 8.66
CA HIS A 1 -4.79 15.95 8.63
C HIS A 1 -3.30 16.07 8.45
N PHE A 2 -2.84 16.49 7.26
CA PHE A 2 -1.49 17.01 7.08
C PHE A 2 -1.43 18.41 7.70
N ASP A 3 -1.43 18.46 9.04
CA ASP A 3 -1.18 19.70 9.77
C ASP A 3 0.19 20.25 9.37
N GLU A 4 0.25 21.57 9.23
CA GLU A 4 1.33 22.51 8.88
C GLU A 4 2.73 22.31 9.52
N LYS A 5 3.02 21.17 10.17
CA LYS A 5 4.23 20.99 10.99
C LYS A 5 5.50 20.51 10.27
N TYR A 6 5.47 20.30 8.96
CA TYR A 6 6.69 19.98 8.19
C TYR A 6 6.70 20.67 6.83
N SER A 7 6.96 21.98 6.82
CA SER A 7 7.39 22.66 5.59
C SER A 7 8.72 22.04 5.14
N ILE A 8 8.70 21.29 4.04
CA ILE A 8 9.94 20.83 3.40
C ILE A 8 10.64 22.09 2.87
N PRO A 9 11.88 22.37 3.30
CA PRO A 9 12.55 23.60 2.88
C PRO A 9 12.60 23.74 1.36
N THR A 10 12.35 24.95 0.85
CA THR A 10 12.31 25.22 -0.60
C THR A 10 13.58 24.78 -1.33
N HIS A 11 14.74 24.89 -0.68
CA HIS A 11 16.01 24.40 -1.24
C HIS A 11 16.02 22.88 -1.45
N THR A 12 15.43 22.12 -0.52
CA THR A 12 15.31 20.65 -0.61
C THR A 12 14.39 20.25 -1.74
N ILE A 13 13.25 20.94 -1.89
CA ILE A 13 12.30 20.72 -3.00
C ILE A 13 13.02 20.95 -4.34
N ARG A 14 13.70 22.10 -4.49
CA ARG A 14 14.44 22.45 -5.70
C ARG A 14 15.59 21.48 -6.00
N TYR A 15 16.35 21.07 -4.99
CA TYR A 15 17.43 20.11 -5.15
C TYR A 15 16.92 18.77 -5.69
N ARG A 16 15.85 18.24 -5.10
CA ARG A 16 15.25 16.97 -5.53
C ARG A 16 14.63 17.07 -6.92
N ALA A 17 13.94 18.17 -7.24
CA ALA A 17 13.43 18.40 -8.59
C ALA A 17 14.58 18.46 -9.61
N ASN A 18 15.68 19.15 -9.31
CA ASN A 18 16.86 19.19 -10.18
C ASN A 18 17.54 17.82 -10.34
N PHE A 19 17.61 17.03 -9.27
CA PHE A 19 18.11 15.65 -9.32
C PHE A 19 17.32 14.82 -10.33
N ILE A 20 15.99 14.86 -10.26
CA ILE A 20 15.12 14.15 -11.21
C ILE A 20 15.31 14.72 -12.63
N ARG A 21 15.23 16.05 -12.78
CA ARG A 21 15.39 16.75 -14.06
C ARG A 21 16.69 16.40 -14.79
N SER A 22 17.75 16.07 -14.05
CA SER A 22 19.06 15.67 -14.58
C SER A 22 19.10 14.27 -15.22
N GLY A 23 18.07 13.43 -15.02
CA GLY A 23 18.02 12.08 -15.58
C GLY A 23 17.69 10.97 -14.58
N LYS A 24 17.32 11.31 -13.34
CA LYS A 24 17.07 10.34 -12.27
C LYS A 24 15.58 10.01 -12.17
N GLY A 25 15.27 8.90 -11.50
CA GLY A 25 13.92 8.40 -11.32
C GLY A 25 13.31 8.81 -9.98
N ALA A 26 11.98 8.93 -9.92
CA ALA A 26 11.25 9.10 -8.67
C ALA A 26 9.92 8.33 -8.70
N VAL A 27 9.61 7.61 -7.64
CA VAL A 27 8.32 6.94 -7.41
C VAL A 27 7.69 7.57 -6.18
N GLY A 28 6.46 8.08 -6.31
CA GLY A 28 5.69 8.69 -5.23
C GLY A 28 4.46 7.84 -4.93
N ILE A 29 4.27 7.47 -3.66
CA ILE A 29 3.20 6.58 -3.20
C ILE A 29 2.36 7.34 -2.19
N CYS A 30 1.03 7.36 -2.36
CA CYS A 30 0.07 8.06 -1.49
C CYS A 30 0.51 9.52 -1.21
N ALA A 31 0.92 9.87 0.02
CA ALA A 31 1.46 11.19 0.36
C ALA A 31 2.69 11.59 -0.51
N GLY A 32 3.50 10.61 -0.93
CA GLY A 32 4.58 10.85 -1.88
C GLY A 32 4.07 11.22 -3.28
N ALA A 33 2.89 10.74 -3.67
CA ALA A 33 2.23 11.19 -4.89
C ALA A 33 1.71 12.62 -4.75
N TYR A 34 1.09 12.99 -3.62
CA TYR A 34 0.74 14.40 -3.32
C TYR A 34 1.95 15.32 -3.46
N LEU A 35 3.09 14.94 -2.88
CA LEU A 35 4.32 15.73 -2.96
C LEU A 35 4.77 16.02 -4.42
N PHE A 36 4.42 15.17 -5.38
CA PHE A 36 4.82 15.36 -6.78
C PHE A 36 3.87 16.24 -7.60
N THR A 37 2.67 16.49 -7.06
CA THR A 37 1.61 17.28 -7.70
C THR A 37 1.86 18.78 -7.67
N ASP A 38 0.84 19.51 -8.07
CA ASP A 38 0.66 20.95 -7.99
C ASP A 38 -0.63 21.29 -7.24
N THR A 39 -0.81 20.67 -6.07
CA THR A 39 -2.02 20.82 -5.26
C THR A 39 -1.95 22.11 -4.42
N PRO A 40 -2.90 23.04 -4.55
CA PRO A 40 -2.95 24.24 -3.72
C PRO A 40 -3.00 23.91 -2.23
N GLY A 41 -2.25 24.66 -1.42
CA GLY A 41 -2.19 24.44 0.03
C GLY A 41 -1.25 23.31 0.49
N TYR A 42 -0.66 22.53 -0.44
CA TYR A 42 0.25 21.43 -0.11
C TYR A 42 1.70 21.77 -0.51
N ALA A 43 2.65 21.23 0.24
CA ALA A 43 4.06 21.26 -0.16
C ALA A 43 4.26 20.39 -1.41
N CYS A 44 4.50 21.04 -2.55
CA CYS A 44 4.54 20.42 -3.86
C CYS A 44 5.91 20.56 -4.52
N MET A 45 6.32 19.52 -5.25
CA MET A 45 7.53 19.50 -6.08
C MET A 45 7.24 19.87 -7.54
N HIS A 46 5.97 19.85 -7.96
CA HIS A 46 5.56 20.31 -9.30
C HIS A 46 6.19 19.47 -10.44
N ILE A 47 6.19 18.14 -10.30
CA ILE A 47 6.93 17.23 -11.20
C ILE A 47 6.09 16.16 -11.93
N ASN A 48 4.79 15.98 -11.63
CA ASN A 48 3.97 14.94 -12.27
C ASN A 48 2.76 15.44 -13.09
N GLY A 49 2.58 16.76 -13.23
CA GLY A 49 1.52 17.36 -14.06
C GLY A 49 0.08 17.17 -13.54
N GLY A 50 -0.08 16.53 -12.40
CA GLY A 50 -1.36 16.36 -11.72
C GLY A 50 -1.57 17.37 -10.59
N LYS A 51 -2.82 17.55 -10.19
CA LYS A 51 -3.22 18.15 -8.90
C LYS A 51 -4.21 17.22 -8.22
N ALA A 52 -4.26 17.24 -6.89
CA ALA A 52 -5.34 16.62 -6.15
C ALA A 52 -6.54 17.57 -6.08
N ILE A 53 -7.73 16.99 -6.18
CA ILE A 53 -9.00 17.64 -5.84
C ILE A 53 -9.56 17.00 -4.58
N ASP A 54 -10.65 17.58 -4.03
CA ASP A 54 -11.35 17.03 -2.87
C ASP A 54 -10.44 16.85 -1.64
N ILE A 55 -9.53 17.80 -1.45
CA ILE A 55 -8.53 17.78 -0.38
C ILE A 55 -9.15 18.00 1.00
N GLU A 56 -10.31 18.64 1.05
CA GLU A 56 -11.13 18.83 2.24
C GLU A 56 -11.69 17.52 2.79
N HIS A 57 -11.82 16.49 1.95
CA HIS A 57 -12.30 15.15 2.32
C HIS A 57 -11.19 14.10 2.20
N ASP A 58 -9.94 14.43 2.53
CA ASP A 58 -8.82 13.47 2.45
C ASP A 58 -9.04 12.22 3.32
N ASN A 59 -9.75 12.31 4.44
CA ASN A 59 -10.20 11.15 5.24
C ASN A 59 -11.43 10.48 4.61
N ARG A 60 -11.41 10.17 3.31
CA ARG A 60 -12.55 9.58 2.57
C ARG A 60 -12.75 8.09 2.82
N GLY A 61 -11.75 7.43 3.39
CA GLY A 61 -11.78 6.01 3.72
C GLY A 61 -10.63 5.23 3.11
N HIS A 62 -10.62 3.93 3.38
CA HIS A 62 -9.56 3.04 2.97
C HIS A 62 -10.03 1.59 2.87
N GLY A 63 -9.22 0.77 2.18
CA GLY A 63 -9.49 -0.64 1.97
C GLY A 63 -8.89 -1.18 0.67
N ILE A 64 -9.19 -2.43 0.36
CA ILE A 64 -8.83 -3.03 -0.92
C ILE A 64 -9.73 -2.43 -2.00
N SER A 65 -9.13 -1.60 -2.86
CA SER A 65 -9.77 -0.94 -3.99
C SER A 65 -9.44 -1.63 -5.31
N ALA A 66 -10.36 -1.57 -6.24
CA ALA A 66 -10.22 -2.02 -7.61
C ALA A 66 -9.65 -0.92 -8.51
N PHE A 67 -8.80 -1.32 -9.44
CA PHE A 67 -8.30 -0.49 -10.53
C PHE A 67 -8.24 -1.30 -11.83
N SER A 68 -8.29 -0.61 -12.96
CA SER A 68 -8.05 -1.18 -14.29
C SER A 68 -6.78 -0.60 -14.91
N LEU A 69 -6.09 -1.38 -15.74
CA LEU A 69 -4.92 -0.89 -16.48
C LEU A 69 -5.33 -0.30 -17.83
N THR A 70 -4.77 0.86 -18.16
CA THR A 70 -4.83 1.40 -19.52
C THR A 70 -3.94 0.60 -20.46
N ALA A 71 -4.02 0.85 -21.78
CA ALA A 71 -3.13 0.21 -22.75
C ALA A 71 -1.64 0.39 -22.41
N GLU A 72 -1.24 1.58 -21.94
CA GLU A 72 0.14 1.84 -21.49
C GLU A 72 0.46 1.13 -20.16
N GLY A 73 -0.51 1.08 -19.24
CA GLY A 73 -0.42 0.29 -18.02
C GLY A 73 -0.12 -1.18 -18.27
N LYS A 74 -0.85 -1.79 -19.21
CA LYS A 74 -0.70 -3.21 -19.58
C LYS A 74 0.68 -3.53 -20.15
N LYS A 75 1.36 -2.57 -20.79
CA LYS A 75 2.75 -2.74 -21.25
C LYS A 75 3.73 -2.81 -20.08
N LEU A 76 3.51 -2.05 -19.02
CA LEU A 76 4.39 -2.02 -17.85
C LEU A 76 4.11 -3.16 -16.86
N PHE A 77 2.84 -3.54 -16.74
CA PHE A 77 2.35 -4.60 -15.83
C PHE A 77 1.67 -5.73 -16.64
N PRO A 78 2.40 -6.43 -17.52
CA PRO A 78 1.83 -7.50 -18.34
C PRO A 78 1.22 -8.64 -17.51
N GLU A 79 1.68 -8.84 -16.27
CA GLU A 79 1.15 -9.82 -15.32
C GLU A 79 -0.33 -9.57 -14.99
N LEU A 80 -0.79 -8.33 -15.12
CA LEU A 80 -2.17 -7.93 -14.86
C LEU A 80 -2.97 -7.68 -16.15
N ALA A 81 -2.37 -7.81 -17.33
CA ALA A 81 -2.96 -7.32 -18.58
C ALA A 81 -4.26 -8.03 -19.01
N LYS A 82 -4.45 -9.27 -18.54
CA LYS A 82 -5.65 -10.08 -18.77
C LYS A 82 -6.75 -9.85 -17.73
N HIS A 83 -6.46 -9.13 -16.65
CA HIS A 83 -7.45 -8.83 -15.63
C HIS A 83 -8.24 -7.59 -16.06
N ASP A 84 -9.58 -7.69 -15.99
CA ASP A 84 -10.43 -6.51 -16.17
C ASP A 84 -10.23 -5.53 -15.01
N LYS A 85 -10.12 -6.08 -13.79
CA LYS A 85 -9.82 -5.34 -12.57
C LYS A 85 -8.75 -6.06 -11.75
N SER A 86 -7.90 -5.28 -11.12
CA SER A 86 -6.91 -5.71 -10.13
C SER A 86 -7.13 -4.95 -8.84
N TYR A 87 -6.61 -5.47 -7.72
CA TYR A 87 -6.99 -4.98 -6.39
C TYR A 87 -5.77 -4.62 -5.55
N VAL A 88 -5.75 -3.40 -5.01
CA VAL A 88 -4.66 -2.85 -4.19
C VAL A 88 -5.24 -2.03 -3.03
N MET A 89 -4.56 -2.05 -1.89
CA MET A 89 -4.87 -1.21 -0.73
C MET A 89 -4.84 0.26 -1.11
N TYR A 90 -5.95 0.96 -0.94
CA TYR A 90 -6.06 2.41 -1.01
C TYR A 90 -6.23 2.95 0.41
N TYR A 91 -5.52 4.03 0.74
CA TYR A 91 -5.66 4.73 2.01
C TYR A 91 -5.49 6.22 1.74
N GLU A 92 -6.61 6.94 1.65
CA GLU A 92 -6.62 8.42 1.57
C GLU A 92 -5.73 9.04 0.48
N GLY A 93 -5.39 8.28 -0.57
CA GLY A 93 -4.53 8.76 -1.64
C GLY A 93 -5.14 9.87 -2.47
N PRO A 94 -4.34 10.64 -3.21
CA PRO A 94 -4.82 11.82 -3.93
C PRO A 94 -5.83 11.46 -5.02
N VAL A 95 -6.90 12.23 -5.12
CA VAL A 95 -7.82 12.19 -6.26
C VAL A 95 -7.23 13.05 -7.37
N LEU A 96 -6.50 12.42 -8.29
CA LEU A 96 -5.72 13.15 -9.29
C LEU A 96 -6.59 13.65 -10.45
N VAL A 97 -6.36 14.89 -10.84
CA VAL A 97 -6.78 15.45 -12.13
C VAL A 97 -5.60 16.17 -12.77
N LYS A 98 -5.74 16.59 -14.03
CA LYS A 98 -4.73 17.42 -14.69
C LYS A 98 -4.55 18.74 -13.93
N SER A 99 -3.30 19.18 -13.74
CA SER A 99 -3.03 20.52 -13.21
C SER A 99 -3.45 21.58 -14.22
N ASP A 100 -4.05 22.67 -13.73
CA ASP A 100 -4.41 23.83 -14.55
C ASP A 100 -3.21 24.78 -14.73
N SER A 101 -2.27 24.78 -13.79
CA SER A 101 -1.13 25.71 -13.72
C SER A 101 0.16 25.13 -14.31
N ILE A 102 0.29 23.80 -14.36
CA ILE A 102 1.49 23.14 -14.90
C ILE A 102 1.14 22.40 -16.20
N PRO A 103 1.65 22.86 -17.36
CA PRO A 103 1.41 22.21 -18.65
C PRO A 103 2.32 20.97 -18.86
N LEU A 104 2.53 20.16 -17.81
CA LEU A 104 3.33 18.93 -17.89
C LEU A 104 2.39 17.77 -18.21
N PRO A 105 2.52 17.11 -19.39
CA PRO A 105 1.70 15.95 -19.69
C PRO A 105 2.09 14.76 -18.82
N TYR A 106 1.11 13.93 -18.50
CA TYR A 106 1.32 12.60 -17.94
C TYR A 106 0.51 11.56 -18.71
N THR A 107 0.97 10.32 -18.62
CA THR A 107 0.26 9.13 -19.10
C THR A 107 -0.46 8.49 -17.92
N THR A 108 -1.78 8.32 -18.02
CA THR A 108 -2.54 7.49 -17.07
C THR A 108 -2.22 6.03 -17.34
N MET A 109 -1.62 5.35 -16.36
CA MET A 109 -1.24 3.94 -16.44
C MET A 109 -2.34 3.04 -15.86
N ALA A 110 -3.14 3.55 -14.92
CA ALA A 110 -4.25 2.84 -14.32
C ALA A 110 -5.38 3.80 -13.96
N ILE A 111 -6.61 3.29 -13.92
CA ILE A 111 -7.82 4.04 -13.57
C ILE A 111 -8.42 3.41 -12.30
N MET A 112 -8.82 4.27 -11.36
CA MET A 112 -9.51 3.88 -10.13
C MET A 112 -10.94 3.46 -10.50
N GLU A 113 -11.33 2.24 -10.13
CA GLU A 113 -12.66 1.71 -10.42
C GLU A 113 -13.58 1.83 -9.21
N THR A 114 -13.02 1.74 -8.01
CA THR A 114 -13.77 1.86 -6.76
C THR A 114 -14.11 3.31 -6.47
N ASP A 115 -15.29 3.54 -5.91
CA ASP A 115 -15.70 4.83 -5.36
C ASP A 115 -15.61 4.82 -3.83
N VAL A 116 -14.44 5.18 -3.29
CA VAL A 116 -14.19 5.22 -1.83
C VAL A 116 -14.75 6.51 -1.23
N HIS A 117 -15.71 6.39 -0.31
CA HIS A 117 -16.40 7.49 0.37
C HIS A 117 -17.03 7.10 1.73
N GLU A 118 -16.48 6.07 2.38
CA GLU A 118 -16.96 5.49 3.63
C GLU A 118 -16.76 6.43 4.84
N GLU A 119 -15.78 7.33 4.74
CA GLU A 119 -15.40 8.27 5.79
C GLU A 119 -15.40 9.73 5.31
N GLY A 120 -15.16 10.66 6.25
CA GLY A 120 -14.92 12.06 5.92
C GLY A 120 -16.11 12.85 5.37
N ASN A 121 -17.26 12.20 5.20
CA ASN A 121 -18.40 12.71 4.42
C ASN A 121 -18.01 13.04 2.97
N ALA A 122 -17.07 12.26 2.43
CA ALA A 122 -16.64 12.42 1.05
C ALA A 122 -17.83 12.21 0.09
N PRO A 123 -17.92 13.01 -0.99
CA PRO A 123 -18.99 12.86 -1.96
C PRO A 123 -18.82 11.57 -2.76
N ALA A 124 -19.94 10.92 -3.09
CA ALA A 124 -19.95 9.80 -4.01
C ALA A 124 -19.50 10.23 -5.42
N ASN A 125 -18.91 9.28 -6.14
CA ASN A 125 -18.32 9.38 -7.47
C ASN A 125 -17.12 10.34 -7.57
N MET A 126 -16.39 10.52 -6.47
CA MET A 126 -15.22 11.39 -6.44
C MET A 126 -13.96 10.65 -6.90
N THR A 127 -13.77 9.43 -6.41
CA THR A 127 -12.52 8.68 -6.60
C THR A 127 -12.55 7.77 -7.85
N ASN A 128 -13.71 7.24 -8.22
CA ASN A 128 -13.85 6.39 -9.41
C ASN A 128 -13.61 7.16 -10.72
N ASN A 129 -13.18 6.44 -11.75
CA ASN A 129 -12.84 6.99 -13.08
C ASN A 129 -11.74 8.07 -13.03
N ARG A 130 -10.88 8.03 -12.01
CA ARG A 130 -9.71 8.92 -11.87
C ARG A 130 -8.40 8.17 -12.10
N PRO A 131 -7.30 8.87 -12.44
CA PRO A 131 -6.00 8.25 -12.53
C PRO A 131 -5.59 7.60 -11.20
N PHE A 132 -5.35 6.30 -11.23
CA PHE A 132 -4.84 5.52 -10.10
C PHE A 132 -3.31 5.48 -10.11
N PHE A 133 -2.73 5.33 -11.31
CA PHE A 133 -1.30 5.48 -11.57
C PHE A 133 -1.10 6.49 -12.69
N ILE A 134 -0.16 7.41 -12.52
CA ILE A 134 0.31 8.30 -13.58
C ILE A 134 1.82 8.21 -13.72
N ALA A 135 2.29 8.44 -14.94
CA ALA A 135 3.71 8.40 -15.28
C ALA A 135 4.05 9.50 -16.28
N ASN A 136 5.18 10.18 -16.08
CA ASN A 136 5.61 11.25 -16.97
C ASN A 136 7.13 11.38 -17.01
N GLU A 137 7.62 12.13 -18.01
CA GLU A 137 8.99 12.61 -18.01
C GLU A 137 9.06 13.99 -17.33
N TYR A 138 10.19 14.27 -16.68
CA TYR A 138 10.49 15.59 -16.12
C TYR A 138 11.96 15.92 -16.40
N GLY A 139 12.20 16.82 -17.36
CA GLY A 139 13.52 16.96 -17.97
C GLY A 139 14.00 15.65 -18.58
N LYS A 140 15.16 15.16 -18.15
CA LYS A 140 15.67 13.84 -18.56
C LYS A 140 15.19 12.70 -17.64
N GLY A 141 14.58 13.03 -16.50
CA GLY A 141 14.11 12.07 -15.51
C GLY A 141 12.75 11.47 -15.84
N ARG A 142 12.33 10.50 -15.03
CA ARG A 142 10.98 9.92 -15.09
C ARG A 142 10.36 9.84 -13.71
N VAL A 143 9.09 10.17 -13.64
CA VAL A 143 8.31 10.21 -12.41
C VAL A 143 7.15 9.25 -12.56
N PHE A 144 6.92 8.44 -11.53
CA PHE A 144 5.77 7.57 -11.41
C PHE A 144 5.04 7.91 -10.12
N SER A 145 3.72 8.08 -10.18
CA SER A 145 2.89 8.35 -9.00
C SER A 145 1.82 7.27 -8.87
N SER A 146 1.69 6.76 -7.65
CA SER A 146 0.66 5.81 -7.24
C SER A 146 -0.16 6.40 -6.11
N ILE A 147 -1.49 6.41 -6.28
CA ILE A 147 -2.41 6.89 -5.23
C ILE A 147 -2.72 5.81 -4.19
N SER A 148 -2.18 4.61 -4.37
CA SER A 148 -2.48 3.41 -3.59
C SER A 148 -1.20 2.84 -2.95
N HIS A 149 -1.32 1.76 -2.20
CA HIS A 149 -0.23 1.11 -1.49
C HIS A 149 0.06 -0.32 -1.98
N PRO A 150 0.66 -0.51 -3.18
CA PRO A 150 1.12 -1.84 -3.61
C PRO A 150 2.14 -2.46 -2.64
N GLU A 151 2.93 -1.63 -1.94
CA GLU A 151 3.89 -2.05 -0.91
C GLU A 151 3.24 -2.62 0.34
N ALA A 152 1.98 -2.28 0.60
CA ALA A 152 1.19 -2.81 1.71
C ALA A 152 0.12 -3.81 1.25
N THR A 153 0.19 -4.25 -0.01
CA THR A 153 -0.74 -5.19 -0.62
C THR A 153 -0.02 -6.51 -0.95
N PRO A 154 -0.30 -7.58 -0.19
CA PRO A 154 0.22 -8.91 -0.48
C PRO A 154 -0.07 -9.34 -1.92
N GLY A 155 0.92 -9.99 -2.54
CA GLY A 155 0.87 -10.34 -3.96
C GLY A 155 1.08 -9.19 -4.96
N MET A 156 1.14 -7.93 -4.52
CA MET A 156 1.32 -6.74 -5.38
C MET A 156 2.61 -5.94 -5.10
N MET A 157 3.37 -6.31 -4.06
CA MET A 157 4.61 -5.59 -3.68
C MET A 157 5.65 -5.48 -4.80
N TRP A 158 5.69 -6.46 -5.72
CA TRP A 158 6.57 -6.47 -6.90
C TRP A 158 6.37 -5.27 -7.85
N MET A 159 5.21 -4.61 -7.76
CA MET A 159 4.92 -3.41 -8.55
C MET A 159 5.86 -2.26 -8.19
N ILE A 160 6.34 -2.17 -6.94
CA ILE A 160 7.26 -1.11 -6.51
C ILE A 160 8.60 -1.18 -7.25
N PRO A 161 9.37 -2.28 -7.22
CA PRO A 161 10.59 -2.36 -8.00
C PRO A 161 10.31 -2.27 -9.51
N ARG A 162 9.13 -2.70 -10.02
CA ARG A 162 8.73 -2.50 -11.42
C ARG A 162 8.64 -1.01 -11.79
N MET A 163 7.96 -0.21 -10.96
CA MET A 163 7.85 1.25 -11.13
C MET A 163 9.22 1.91 -11.03
N VAL A 164 10.06 1.51 -10.07
CA VAL A 164 11.44 2.04 -9.93
C VAL A 164 12.26 1.76 -11.19
N ARG A 165 12.28 0.51 -11.67
CA ARG A 165 12.99 0.13 -12.91
C ARG A 165 12.50 0.91 -14.12
N TRP A 166 11.17 1.11 -14.22
CA TRP A 166 10.62 2.00 -15.22
C TRP A 166 11.20 3.41 -15.05
N THR A 167 11.15 4.05 -13.89
CA THR A 167 11.71 5.42 -13.76
C THR A 167 13.20 5.51 -14.15
N LEU A 168 13.97 4.44 -13.94
CA LEU A 168 15.40 4.37 -14.24
C LEU A 168 15.77 3.94 -15.68
N ARG A 169 14.80 3.68 -16.57
CA ARG A 169 15.07 3.12 -17.91
C ARG A 169 15.80 1.78 -17.87
N MET A 170 15.57 1.03 -16.80
CA MET A 170 16.09 -0.32 -16.67
C MET A 170 15.15 -1.32 -17.37
N PRO A 171 15.69 -2.44 -17.89
CA PRO A 171 14.86 -3.50 -18.46
C PRO A 171 13.80 -3.97 -17.46
N VAL A 172 12.57 -4.18 -17.92
CA VAL A 172 11.55 -4.85 -17.10
C VAL A 172 11.96 -6.32 -16.91
N VAL A 173 11.91 -6.80 -15.68
CA VAL A 173 12.25 -8.20 -15.34
C VAL A 173 11.02 -8.91 -14.79
N ALA A 174 10.93 -10.21 -15.06
CA ALA A 174 9.95 -11.07 -14.43
C ALA A 174 10.30 -11.29 -12.95
N TYR A 175 9.27 -11.42 -12.13
CA TYR A 175 9.40 -11.82 -10.73
C TYR A 175 8.82 -13.23 -10.55
N SER A 176 9.18 -13.91 -9.46
CA SER A 176 8.67 -15.24 -9.20
C SER A 176 7.14 -15.20 -9.00
N LYS A 177 6.46 -16.28 -9.41
CA LYS A 177 5.01 -16.46 -9.17
C LYS A 177 4.62 -16.41 -7.69
N ARG A 178 5.60 -16.60 -6.81
CA ARG A 178 5.41 -16.54 -5.37
C ARG A 178 5.19 -15.10 -4.88
N VAL A 179 5.86 -14.13 -5.50
CA VAL A 179 5.75 -12.70 -5.17
C VAL A 179 4.66 -12.02 -5.99
N VAL A 180 4.44 -12.49 -7.23
CA VAL A 180 3.37 -12.02 -8.11
C VAL A 180 2.13 -12.87 -7.90
N ASN A 181 1.22 -12.41 -7.04
CA ASN A 181 -0.03 -13.12 -6.75
C ASN A 181 -1.23 -12.16 -6.77
N PRO A 182 -1.63 -11.65 -7.96
CA PRO A 182 -2.73 -10.71 -8.07
C PRO A 182 -4.10 -11.32 -7.75
N ASP A 183 -4.22 -12.65 -7.78
CA ASP A 183 -5.46 -13.38 -7.51
C ASP A 183 -5.80 -13.48 -6.02
N LEU A 184 -4.89 -13.02 -5.15
CA LEU A 184 -5.13 -13.02 -3.70
C LEU A 184 -6.34 -12.17 -3.31
N TYR A 185 -6.62 -11.13 -4.09
CA TYR A 185 -7.82 -10.30 -3.97
C TYR A 185 -8.58 -10.30 -5.28
N ASN A 186 -9.88 -10.53 -5.20
CA ASN A 186 -10.79 -10.60 -6.35
C ASN A 186 -12.07 -9.77 -6.15
N ARG A 187 -12.10 -8.97 -5.08
CA ARG A 187 -13.22 -8.11 -4.72
C ARG A 187 -12.74 -6.92 -3.89
N GLU A 188 -13.55 -5.87 -3.88
CA GLU A 188 -13.36 -4.72 -3.01
C GLU A 188 -13.61 -5.11 -1.55
N ILE A 189 -12.84 -4.50 -0.64
CA ILE A 189 -13.00 -4.65 0.80
C ILE A 189 -12.78 -3.27 1.41
N LEU A 190 -13.85 -2.50 1.60
CA LEU A 190 -13.81 -1.15 2.14
C LEU A 190 -14.20 -1.16 3.62
N MET A 191 -13.46 -0.40 4.43
CA MET A 191 -13.71 -0.30 5.87
C MET A 191 -14.80 0.74 6.13
N THR A 192 -15.96 0.30 6.59
CA THR A 192 -17.02 1.22 7.00
C THR A 192 -16.68 1.88 8.35
N LYS A 193 -17.40 2.95 8.72
CA LYS A 193 -17.30 3.55 10.06
C LYS A 193 -17.51 2.53 11.18
N ASP A 194 -18.34 1.52 10.96
CA ASP A 194 -18.62 0.46 11.94
C ASP A 194 -17.46 -0.52 12.04
N ASP A 195 -16.88 -0.90 10.90
CA ASP A 195 -15.67 -1.72 10.86
C ASP A 195 -14.52 -1.03 11.58
N LEU A 196 -14.35 0.28 11.41
CA LEU A 196 -13.28 1.04 12.07
C LEU A 196 -13.50 1.19 13.57
N ARG A 197 -14.76 1.33 14.01
CA ARG A 197 -15.10 1.26 15.44
C ARG A 197 -14.74 -0.11 16.02
N LYS A 198 -15.05 -1.18 15.28
CA LYS A 198 -14.73 -2.55 15.66
C LYS A 198 -13.22 -2.81 15.69
N GLU A 199 -12.49 -2.38 14.67
CA GLU A 199 -11.03 -2.47 14.56
C GLU A 199 -10.35 -1.83 15.77
N ARG A 200 -10.70 -0.58 16.11
CA ARG A 200 -10.17 0.12 17.30
C ARG A 200 -10.46 -0.63 18.59
N GLY A 201 -11.62 -1.29 18.68
CA GLY A 201 -12.00 -2.10 19.84
C GLY A 201 -11.05 -3.27 20.10
N TYR A 202 -10.45 -3.84 19.05
CA TYR A 202 -9.59 -5.02 19.19
C TYR A 202 -8.28 -4.77 19.92
N TYR A 203 -7.81 -3.52 20.02
CA TYR A 203 -6.67 -3.22 20.89
C TYR A 203 -6.92 -3.68 22.34
N ARG A 204 -8.13 -3.43 22.87
CA ARG A 204 -8.51 -3.89 24.21
C ARG A 204 -8.63 -5.42 24.27
N THR A 205 -9.16 -6.04 23.23
CA THR A 205 -9.23 -7.51 23.12
C THR A 205 -7.84 -8.15 23.16
N PHE A 206 -6.85 -7.57 22.49
CA PHE A 206 -5.49 -8.10 22.50
C PHE A 206 -4.79 -7.96 23.85
N LEU A 207 -5.12 -6.95 24.65
CA LEU A 207 -4.59 -6.78 25.99
C LEU A 207 -5.26 -7.70 27.02
N TYR A 208 -6.58 -7.83 26.99
CA TYR A 208 -7.35 -8.41 28.10
C TYR A 208 -8.29 -9.55 27.72
N GLY A 209 -8.47 -9.81 26.43
CA GLY A 209 -9.36 -10.87 25.95
C GLY A 209 -8.78 -12.27 26.18
N SER A 210 -9.67 -13.26 26.18
CA SER A 210 -9.32 -14.68 26.13
C SER A 210 -8.60 -15.03 24.82
N PRO A 211 -7.85 -16.15 24.78
CA PRO A 211 -7.21 -16.62 23.55
C PRO A 211 -8.16 -16.72 22.35
N ASN A 212 -9.38 -17.23 22.55
CA ASN A 212 -10.37 -17.38 21.49
C ASN A 212 -10.83 -16.02 20.93
N GLU A 213 -11.02 -15.02 21.79
CA GLU A 213 -11.39 -13.67 21.36
C GLU A 213 -10.25 -13.00 20.58
N LYS A 214 -8.99 -13.20 20.99
CA LYS A 214 -7.81 -12.70 20.25
C LYS A 214 -7.67 -13.36 18.88
N ILE A 215 -7.88 -14.67 18.79
CA ILE A 215 -7.85 -15.40 17.51
C ILE A 215 -8.96 -14.92 16.59
N ALA A 216 -10.20 -14.80 17.09
CA ALA A 216 -11.32 -14.28 16.31
C ALA A 216 -11.09 -12.84 15.84
N ALA A 217 -10.45 -12.01 16.67
CA ALA A 217 -10.02 -10.67 16.28
C ALA A 217 -9.00 -10.70 15.13
N LEU A 218 -7.96 -11.54 15.22
CA LEU A 218 -6.98 -11.71 14.15
C LEU A 218 -7.61 -12.21 12.83
N ASP A 219 -8.56 -13.15 12.92
CA ASP A 219 -9.30 -13.65 11.75
C ASP A 219 -10.11 -12.53 11.08
N TRP A 220 -10.85 -11.74 11.86
CA TRP A 220 -11.61 -10.63 11.31
C TRP A 220 -10.71 -9.55 10.71
N LEU A 221 -9.64 -9.15 11.41
CA LEU A 221 -8.69 -8.14 10.93
C LEU A 221 -8.00 -8.56 9.63
N GLN A 222 -7.69 -9.85 9.49
CA GLN A 222 -7.09 -10.38 8.26
C GLN A 222 -8.12 -10.38 7.12
N ALA A 223 -9.37 -10.78 7.40
CA ALA A 223 -10.43 -10.84 6.41
C ALA A 223 -10.82 -9.45 5.88
N CYS A 224 -10.85 -8.43 6.73
CA CYS A 224 -11.14 -7.05 6.34
C CYS A 224 -9.92 -6.27 5.83
N ARG A 225 -8.72 -6.88 5.85
CA ARG A 225 -7.46 -6.22 5.47
C ARG A 225 -7.19 -4.94 6.26
N SER A 226 -7.40 -5.02 7.57
CA SER A 226 -7.13 -3.95 8.53
C SER A 226 -5.76 -3.30 8.31
N TRP A 227 -5.76 -1.98 8.18
CA TRP A 227 -4.54 -1.18 8.06
C TRP A 227 -3.78 -1.13 9.40
N ASP A 228 -4.52 -1.05 10.51
CA ASP A 228 -3.94 -0.85 11.84
C ASP A 228 -3.50 -2.15 12.51
N ALA A 229 -3.94 -3.32 12.05
CA ALA A 229 -3.54 -4.63 12.60
C ALA A 229 -2.02 -4.83 12.68
N LYS A 230 -1.26 -4.24 11.74
CA LYS A 230 0.21 -4.27 11.74
C LYS A 230 0.81 -3.68 13.02
N ARG A 231 0.12 -2.76 13.70
CA ARG A 231 0.58 -2.15 14.96
C ARG A 231 0.50 -3.09 16.16
N TRP A 232 -0.30 -4.16 16.06
CA TRP A 232 -0.63 -5.02 17.21
C TRP A 232 -0.13 -6.45 17.04
N VAL A 233 -0.18 -6.99 15.82
CA VAL A 233 0.10 -8.41 15.55
C VAL A 233 1.51 -8.83 15.99
N GLN A 234 2.51 -7.94 15.89
CA GLN A 234 3.87 -8.21 16.33
C GLN A 234 3.93 -8.61 17.81
N GLY A 235 3.20 -7.92 18.68
CA GLY A 235 3.19 -8.23 20.12
C GLY A 235 2.55 -9.59 20.44
N LEU A 236 1.60 -10.03 19.61
CA LEU A 236 0.90 -11.30 19.80
C LEU A 236 1.75 -12.53 19.47
N LEU A 237 2.90 -12.36 18.79
CA LEU A 237 3.91 -13.42 18.66
C LEU A 237 4.47 -13.88 20.01
N PHE A 238 4.28 -13.09 21.08
CA PHE A 238 4.77 -13.38 22.43
C PHE A 238 3.62 -13.46 23.45
N ASP A 239 2.39 -13.68 22.98
CA ASP A 239 1.24 -13.88 23.86
C ASP A 239 1.43 -15.11 24.77
N ASN A 240 0.79 -15.13 25.94
CA ASN A 240 0.87 -16.27 26.87
C ASN A 240 0.28 -17.56 26.27
N SER A 241 -0.68 -17.46 25.34
CA SER A 241 -1.30 -18.61 24.68
C SER A 241 -0.53 -19.06 23.44
N PRO A 242 -0.11 -20.34 23.36
CA PRO A 242 0.52 -20.90 22.16
C PRO A 242 -0.34 -20.76 20.90
N ALA A 243 -1.66 -20.94 21.03
CA ALA A 243 -2.59 -20.80 19.90
C ALA A 243 -2.65 -19.36 19.35
N VAL A 244 -2.54 -18.34 20.21
CA VAL A 244 -2.50 -16.94 19.78
C VAL A 244 -1.18 -16.63 19.06
N ARG A 245 -0.05 -17.14 19.57
CA ARG A 245 1.27 -16.99 18.93
C ARG A 245 1.31 -17.63 17.55
N GLU A 246 0.78 -18.85 17.41
CA GLU A 246 0.63 -19.53 16.12
C GLU A 246 -0.20 -18.71 15.15
N ARG A 247 -1.35 -18.22 15.62
CA ARG A 247 -2.27 -17.43 14.78
C ARG A 247 -1.66 -16.11 14.33
N ALA A 248 -0.89 -15.44 15.20
CA ALA A 248 -0.16 -14.22 14.88
C ALA A 248 0.95 -14.47 13.85
N ALA A 249 1.69 -15.57 13.99
CA ALA A 249 2.67 -16.00 12.99
C ALA A 249 2.03 -16.25 11.63
N ARG A 250 0.89 -16.95 11.60
CA ARG A 250 0.09 -17.17 10.40
C ARG A 250 -0.35 -15.86 9.77
N PHE A 251 -0.88 -14.93 10.58
CA PHE A 251 -1.31 -13.61 10.10
C PHE A 251 -0.15 -12.91 9.37
N ILE A 252 1.00 -12.78 10.03
CA ILE A 252 2.17 -12.08 9.49
C ILE A 252 2.63 -12.71 8.16
N ALA A 253 2.65 -14.05 8.09
CA ALA A 253 3.08 -14.77 6.90
C ALA A 253 2.07 -14.66 5.74
N GLU A 254 0.77 -14.75 6.01
CA GLU A 254 -0.29 -14.67 4.99
C GLU A 254 -0.60 -13.23 4.56
N THR A 255 -0.17 -12.23 5.33
CA THR A 255 -0.24 -10.82 4.94
C THR A 255 1.09 -10.25 4.46
N ASP A 256 2.07 -11.09 4.12
CA ASP A 256 3.39 -10.71 3.59
C ASP A 256 4.09 -9.60 4.41
N TYR A 257 3.92 -9.56 5.73
CA TYR A 257 4.50 -8.52 6.60
C TYR A 257 5.99 -8.78 6.85
N LEU A 258 6.78 -8.63 5.79
CA LEU A 258 8.24 -8.76 5.78
C LEU A 258 8.96 -7.94 6.88
N PRO A 259 8.50 -6.74 7.28
CA PRO A 259 9.12 -6.02 8.41
C PRO A 259 9.16 -6.82 9.72
N PHE A 260 8.25 -7.79 9.92
CA PHE A 260 8.20 -8.64 11.12
C PHE A 260 8.90 -9.98 10.96
N LEU A 261 9.67 -10.20 9.89
CA LEU A 261 10.37 -11.46 9.66
C LEU A 261 11.35 -11.80 10.81
N SER A 262 12.09 -10.81 11.30
CA SER A 262 13.02 -10.99 12.42
C SER A 262 12.31 -11.23 13.76
N ASP A 263 11.16 -10.59 13.98
CA ASP A 263 10.33 -10.84 15.17
C ASP A 263 9.77 -12.26 15.17
N LEU A 264 9.30 -12.72 14.01
CA LEU A 264 8.80 -14.08 13.83
C LEU A 264 9.91 -15.12 14.03
N GLU A 265 11.12 -14.88 13.52
CA GLU A 265 12.29 -15.73 13.77
C GLU A 265 12.62 -15.81 15.28
N ALA A 266 12.63 -14.66 15.96
CA ALA A 266 12.90 -14.59 17.39
C ALA A 266 11.83 -15.34 18.20
N ALA A 267 10.55 -15.19 17.84
CA ALA A 267 9.44 -15.89 18.47
C ALA A 267 9.55 -17.42 18.29
N CYS A 268 9.84 -17.90 17.08
CA CYS A 268 10.08 -19.32 16.80
C CYS A 268 11.23 -19.90 17.65
N ARG A 269 12.31 -19.13 17.87
CA ARG A 269 13.47 -19.58 18.64
C ARG A 269 13.15 -19.78 20.12
N VAL A 270 12.31 -18.91 20.70
CA VAL A 270 11.96 -18.94 22.13
C VAL A 270 10.70 -19.76 22.44
N GLU A 271 9.97 -20.21 21.41
CA GLU A 271 8.81 -21.07 21.57
C GLU A 271 9.20 -22.40 22.24
N ARG A 272 8.43 -22.75 23.26
CA ARG A 272 8.61 -23.95 24.10
C ARG A 272 7.58 -25.03 23.80
N ASP A 273 6.42 -24.67 23.25
CA ASP A 273 5.44 -25.63 22.77
C ASP A 273 5.88 -26.16 21.40
N GLU A 274 6.30 -27.43 21.34
CA GLU A 274 6.92 -28.00 20.13
C GLU A 274 5.99 -28.02 18.92
N GLN A 275 4.68 -28.26 19.13
CA GLN A 275 3.71 -28.25 18.03
C GLN A 275 3.53 -26.85 17.46
N THR A 276 3.39 -25.85 18.33
CA THR A 276 3.31 -24.43 17.96
C THR A 276 4.59 -23.98 17.26
N LYS A 277 5.76 -24.36 17.79
CA LYS A 277 7.06 -24.04 17.19
C LYS A 277 7.17 -24.55 15.76
N GLN A 278 6.82 -25.81 15.53
CA GLN A 278 6.83 -26.39 14.18
C GLN A 278 5.88 -25.65 13.24
N SER A 279 4.70 -25.22 13.72
CA SER A 279 3.77 -24.44 12.90
C SER A 279 4.29 -23.04 12.58
N MET A 280 4.79 -22.32 13.58
CA MET A 280 5.37 -20.99 13.40
C MET A 280 6.58 -21.01 12.47
N MET A 281 7.43 -22.06 12.55
CA MET A 281 8.56 -22.23 11.63
C MET A 281 8.12 -22.41 10.17
N ARG A 282 6.99 -23.06 9.91
CA ARG A 282 6.44 -23.13 8.54
C ARG A 282 6.04 -21.75 8.03
N HIS A 283 5.38 -20.95 8.86
CA HIS A 283 5.00 -19.57 8.53
C HIS A 283 6.22 -18.67 8.32
N PHE A 284 7.27 -18.85 9.14
CA PHE A 284 8.55 -18.17 8.98
C PHE A 284 9.19 -18.48 7.63
N GLU A 285 9.35 -19.77 7.28
CA GLU A 285 9.94 -20.16 6.00
C GLU A 285 9.08 -19.70 4.81
N HIS A 286 7.75 -19.70 4.95
CA HIS A 286 6.82 -19.18 3.96
C HIS A 286 7.03 -17.69 3.65
N LEU A 287 7.21 -16.87 4.70
CA LEU A 287 7.47 -15.43 4.58
C LEU A 287 8.89 -15.16 4.07
N LYS A 288 9.88 -15.89 4.59
CA LYS A 288 11.29 -15.79 4.18
C LYS A 288 11.47 -16.11 2.70
N ALA A 289 10.69 -17.03 2.15
CA ALA A 289 10.71 -17.38 0.73
C ALA A 289 10.27 -16.23 -0.21
N LEU A 290 9.72 -15.12 0.30
CA LEU A 290 9.46 -13.91 -0.48
C LEU A 290 10.72 -13.06 -0.70
N LEU A 291 11.76 -13.25 0.11
CA LEU A 291 13.02 -12.55 -0.08
C LEU A 291 13.73 -13.07 -1.34
N PRO A 292 14.46 -12.20 -2.06
CA PRO A 292 15.28 -12.64 -3.18
C PRO A 292 16.31 -13.66 -2.70
N HIS A 293 16.53 -14.72 -3.50
CA HIS A 293 17.66 -15.62 -3.28
C HIS A 293 18.97 -14.82 -3.37
N LYS A 294 19.83 -14.98 -2.35
CA LYS A 294 21.19 -14.42 -2.38
C LYS A 294 22.06 -15.17 -3.37
#